data_AF-A0A239LN36-F1
#
_entry.id   AF-A0A239LN36-F1
#
_cell.length_a   1.000
_cell.length_b   1.000
_cell.length_c   1.000
_cell.angle_alpha   90.00
_cell.angle_beta   90.00
_cell.angle_gamma   90.00
#
_symmetry.space_group_name_H-M   'P 1'
#
loop_
_entity.id
_entity.type
_entity.pdbx_description
1 polymer ?
#
loop_
_entity_poly.entity_id
_entity_poly.type
_entity_poly.pdbx_seq_one_letter_code
_entity_poly.pdbx_strand_id
1 'polypeptide(L)'
;MELIYSLFKWVLGFNIFITFLVIYELAKMIKSYIKQKKYGGKKLEVFHHKSGMKIFTAILFVLGTMFNFWMLKWGNIGNTVVFQIYLLIIVIEAWMKIAVYEKGVYHMGKFVWWEEMKSIKIDESSIRIEIKDSLLGMLMMRKVSRASELIRLIEENT
;
A
#
# COMPACT_ATOMS: atom_id res chain seq x y z
N MET A 1 -13.29 -11.27 36.65
CA MET A 1 -12.17 -10.30 36.75
C MET A 1 -11.05 -10.65 35.78
N GLU A 2 -10.63 -11.92 35.68
CA GLU A 2 -9.60 -12.38 34.73
C GLU A 2 -9.95 -12.17 33.24
N LEU A 3 -11.21 -12.35 32.85
CA LEU A 3 -11.65 -12.16 31.46
C LEU A 3 -11.54 -10.70 30.99
N ILE A 4 -11.86 -9.76 31.90
CA ILE A 4 -11.73 -8.31 31.67
C ILE A 4 -10.25 -7.91 31.59
N TYR A 5 -9.41 -8.48 32.46
CA TYR A 5 -7.96 -8.24 32.45
C TYR A 5 -7.26 -8.80 31.21
N SER A 6 -7.69 -9.99 30.76
CA SER A 6 -7.25 -10.61 29.49
C SER A 6 -7.64 -9.75 28.28
N LEU A 7 -8.91 -9.33 28.19
CA LEU A 7 -9.38 -8.40 27.16
C LEU A 7 -8.60 -7.09 27.16
N PHE A 8 -8.28 -6.53 28.33
CA PHE A 8 -7.53 -5.28 28.44
C PHE A 8 -6.07 -5.42 27.96
N LYS A 9 -5.40 -6.53 28.27
CA LYS A 9 -4.06 -6.85 27.75
C LYS A 9 -4.06 -7.07 26.24
N TRP A 10 -5.06 -7.77 25.72
CA TRP A 10 -5.23 -7.97 24.28
C TRP A 10 -5.46 -6.65 23.56
N VAL A 11 -6.31 -5.77 24.11
CA VAL A 11 -6.53 -4.43 23.58
C VAL A 11 -5.23 -3.62 23.59
N LEU A 12 -4.49 -3.59 24.71
CA LEU A 12 -3.19 -2.89 24.80
C LEU A 12 -2.13 -3.41 23.81
N GLY A 13 -1.96 -4.73 23.69
CA GLY A 13 -1.03 -5.33 22.74
C GLY A 13 -1.42 -5.07 21.29
N PHE A 14 -2.72 -5.14 20.97
CA PHE A 14 -3.27 -4.80 19.66
C PHE A 14 -3.06 -3.31 19.32
N ASN A 15 -3.17 -2.42 20.30
CA ASN A 15 -2.96 -0.98 20.11
C ASN A 15 -1.51 -0.63 19.77
N ILE A 16 -0.54 -1.20 20.50
CA ILE A 16 0.89 -0.98 20.23
C ILE A 16 1.23 -1.53 18.84
N PHE A 17 0.70 -2.70 18.50
CA PHE A 17 0.91 -3.33 17.20
C PHE A 17 0.35 -2.48 16.05
N ILE A 18 -0.91 -2.04 16.10
CA ILE A 18 -1.48 -1.19 15.04
C ILE A 18 -0.74 0.13 14.95
N THR A 19 -0.40 0.75 16.09
CA THR A 19 0.36 2.00 16.09
C THR A 19 1.70 1.82 15.38
N PHE A 20 2.41 0.73 15.65
CA PHE A 20 3.64 0.38 14.96
C PHE A 20 3.42 0.18 13.45
N LEU A 21 2.35 -0.52 13.05
CA LEU A 21 2.00 -0.69 11.64
C LEU A 21 1.70 0.64 10.94
N VAL A 22 0.95 1.54 11.59
CA VAL A 22 0.67 2.88 11.05
C VAL A 22 1.95 3.67 10.86
N ILE A 23 2.82 3.70 11.86
CA ILE A 23 4.11 4.40 11.77
C ILE A 23 4.96 3.80 10.64
N TYR A 24 5.02 2.48 10.54
CA TYR A 24 5.77 1.78 9.50
C TYR A 24 5.25 2.12 8.09
N GLU A 25 3.95 2.01 7.86
CA GLU A 25 3.35 2.29 6.54
C GLU A 25 3.49 3.77 6.17
N LEU A 26 3.28 4.69 7.12
CA LEU A 26 3.50 6.12 6.89
C LEU A 26 4.97 6.41 6.57
N ALA A 27 5.91 5.86 7.32
CA ALA A 27 7.34 6.05 7.06
C ALA A 27 7.74 5.51 5.67
N LYS A 28 7.21 4.35 5.27
CA LYS A 28 7.39 3.76 3.95
C LYS A 28 6.83 4.67 2.84
N MET A 29 5.60 5.15 3.00
CA MET A 29 4.96 6.06 2.03
C MET A 29 5.71 7.38 1.91
N ILE A 30 6.07 8.01 3.04
CA ILE A 30 6.81 9.28 3.08
C ILE A 30 8.18 9.11 2.42
N LYS A 31 8.93 8.05 2.77
CA LYS A 31 10.24 7.77 2.17
C LYS A 31 10.12 7.58 0.66
N SER A 32 9.12 6.84 0.20
CA SER A 32 8.87 6.63 -1.22
C SER A 32 8.46 7.91 -1.94
N TYR A 33 7.62 8.74 -1.32
CA TYR A 33 7.21 10.04 -1.87
C TYR A 33 8.40 11.00 -2.00
N ILE A 34 9.25 11.09 -0.97
CA ILE A 34 10.48 11.88 -1.01
C ILE A 34 11.40 11.37 -2.12
N LYS A 35 11.56 10.05 -2.24
CA LYS A 35 12.38 9.42 -3.29
C LYS A 35 11.83 9.73 -4.68
N GLN A 36 10.53 9.60 -4.90
CA GLN A 36 9.85 9.94 -6.14
C GLN A 36 10.07 11.43 -6.50
N LYS A 37 9.88 12.34 -5.53
CA LYS A 37 10.04 13.78 -5.77
C LYS A 37 11.48 14.17 -6.10
N LYS A 38 12.45 13.54 -5.44
CA LYS A 38 13.87 13.85 -5.62
C LYS A 38 14.45 13.24 -6.89
N TYR A 39 13.98 12.06 -7.28
CA TYR A 39 14.66 11.24 -8.30
C TYR A 39 13.77 10.76 -9.44
N GLY A 40 12.45 10.89 -9.35
CA GLY A 40 11.53 10.34 -10.35
C GLY A 40 11.69 10.97 -11.74
N GLY A 41 12.13 12.23 -11.81
CA GLY A 41 12.13 12.98 -13.07
C GLY A 41 10.72 13.35 -13.49
N LYS A 42 10.50 13.58 -14.78
CA LYS A 42 9.18 13.92 -15.30
C LYS A 42 8.25 12.70 -15.26
N LYS A 43 6.97 12.99 -14.99
CA LYS A 43 5.92 11.99 -15.08
C LYS A 43 5.62 11.73 -16.55
N LEU A 44 5.76 10.48 -16.97
CA LEU A 44 5.51 10.05 -18.35
C LEU A 44 4.03 9.72 -18.53
N GLU A 45 3.53 8.77 -17.73
CA GLU A 45 2.18 8.25 -17.93
C GLU A 45 1.54 7.69 -16.65
N VAL A 46 0.21 7.53 -16.69
CA VAL A 46 -0.58 6.94 -15.60
C VAL A 46 -1.40 5.78 -16.14
N PHE A 47 -1.30 4.65 -15.44
CA PHE A 47 -2.06 3.44 -15.72
C PHE A 47 -3.05 3.15 -14.60
N HIS A 48 -4.25 2.75 -15.00
CA HIS A 48 -5.27 2.29 -14.08
C HIS A 48 -5.16 0.78 -13.93
N HIS A 49 -5.46 0.25 -12.75
CA HIS A 49 -5.71 -1.18 -12.59
C HIS A 49 -7.19 -1.41 -12.31
N LYS A 50 -7.81 -2.36 -13.03
CA LYS A 50 -9.17 -2.86 -12.78
C LYS A 50 -9.12 -3.99 -11.75
N SER A 51 -8.45 -3.72 -10.63
CA SER A 51 -8.32 -4.71 -9.55
C SER A 51 -9.56 -4.70 -8.66
N GLY A 52 -10.09 -5.89 -8.36
CA GLY A 52 -11.13 -6.07 -7.32
C GLY A 52 -10.67 -5.60 -5.93
N MET A 53 -9.37 -5.37 -5.75
CA MET A 53 -8.80 -4.82 -4.52
C MET A 53 -9.42 -3.47 -4.12
N LYS A 54 -9.83 -2.62 -5.08
CA LYS A 54 -10.47 -1.34 -4.74
C LYS A 54 -11.81 -1.52 -4.03
N ILE A 55 -12.61 -2.46 -4.54
CA ILE A 55 -13.91 -2.80 -3.95
C ILE A 55 -13.69 -3.52 -2.61
N PHE A 56 -12.78 -4.48 -2.57
CA PHE A 56 -12.46 -5.21 -1.34
C PHE A 56 -11.99 -4.28 -0.22
N THR A 57 -11.06 -3.37 -0.50
CA THR A 57 -10.58 -2.39 0.49
C THR A 57 -11.66 -1.39 0.90
N ALA A 58 -12.56 -1.00 -0.01
CA ALA A 58 -13.71 -0.18 0.36
C ALA A 58 -14.67 -0.91 1.32
N ILE A 59 -14.98 -2.18 1.04
CA ILE A 59 -15.80 -3.01 1.93
C ILE A 59 -15.12 -3.16 3.29
N LEU A 60 -13.82 -3.46 3.32
CA LEU A 60 -13.06 -3.54 4.56
C LEU A 60 -13.07 -2.23 5.34
N PHE A 61 -12.98 -1.08 4.66
CA PHE A 61 -13.04 0.22 5.30
C PHE A 61 -14.42 0.47 5.93
N VAL A 62 -15.51 0.14 5.24
CA VAL A 62 -16.88 0.28 5.78
C VAL A 62 -17.07 -0.63 7.00
N LEU A 63 -16.71 -1.91 6.89
CA LEU A 63 -16.83 -2.87 7.99
C LEU A 63 -15.96 -2.45 9.19
N GLY A 64 -14.73 -2.01 8.93
CA GLY A 64 -13.82 -1.51 9.96
C GLY A 64 -14.33 -0.23 10.63
N THR A 65 -14.98 0.66 9.87
CA THR A 65 -15.62 1.86 10.41
C THR A 65 -16.81 1.50 11.30
N MET A 66 -17.66 0.56 10.88
CA MET A 66 -18.77 0.05 11.71
C MET A 66 -18.26 -0.60 13.00
N PHE A 67 -17.20 -1.41 12.91
CA PHE A 67 -16.54 -2.00 14.08
C PHE A 67 -15.98 -0.92 15.01
N ASN A 68 -15.36 0.13 14.46
CA ASN A 68 -14.87 1.27 15.22
C ASN A 68 -15.97 2.00 15.99
N PHE A 69 -17.14 2.24 15.36
CA PHE A 69 -18.30 2.82 16.03
C PHE A 69 -18.82 1.94 17.18
N TRP A 70 -18.78 0.62 17.01
CA TRP A 70 -19.17 -0.31 18.07
C TRP A 70 -18.17 -0.31 19.23
N MET A 71 -16.87 -0.29 18.93
CA MET A 71 -15.78 -0.24 19.91
C MET A 71 -15.67 1.09 20.64
N LEU A 72 -16.07 2.22 20.03
CA LEU A 72 -16.13 3.54 20.66
C LEU A 72 -16.96 3.56 21.95
N LYS A 73 -17.97 2.69 22.07
CA LYS A 73 -18.78 2.54 23.29
C LYS A 73 -18.02 1.90 24.46
N TRP A 74 -16.93 1.19 24.19
CA TRP A 74 -16.24 0.32 25.15
C TRP A 74 -14.72 0.58 25.21
N GLY A 75 -14.18 1.44 24.36
CA GLY A 75 -12.74 1.59 24.12
C GLY A 75 -12.28 3.05 24.13
N ASN A 76 -10.95 3.23 24.13
CA ASN A 76 -10.31 4.54 24.08
C ASN A 76 -10.41 5.14 22.65
N ILE A 77 -10.88 6.39 22.55
CA ILE A 77 -10.97 7.17 21.30
C ILE A 77 -9.67 7.13 20.49
N GLY A 78 -8.50 7.20 21.16
CA GLY A 78 -7.20 7.16 20.48
C GLY A 78 -7.00 5.88 19.66
N ASN A 79 -7.47 4.73 20.16
CA ASN A 79 -7.31 3.45 19.47
C ASN A 79 -8.20 3.37 18.22
N THR A 80 -9.44 3.85 18.33
CA THR A 80 -10.37 3.96 17.21
C THR A 80 -9.78 4.82 16.10
N VAL A 81 -9.20 5.98 16.47
CA VAL A 81 -8.55 6.88 15.52
C VAL A 81 -7.36 6.21 14.83
N VAL A 82 -6.46 5.58 15.59
CA VAL A 82 -5.28 4.90 15.02
C VAL A 82 -5.67 3.76 14.09
N PHE A 83 -6.65 2.94 14.46
CA PHE A 83 -7.16 1.88 13.59
C PHE A 83 -7.83 2.43 12.32
N GLN A 84 -8.58 3.54 12.42
CA GLN A 84 -9.19 4.17 11.27
C GLN A 84 -8.13 4.74 10.30
N ILE A 85 -7.08 5.35 10.85
CA ILE A 85 -5.93 5.83 10.05
C ILE A 85 -5.28 4.66 9.31
N TYR A 86 -5.07 3.53 9.98
CA TYR A 86 -4.51 2.33 9.34
C TYR A 86 -5.36 1.85 8.16
N LEU A 87 -6.68 1.74 8.34
CA LEU A 87 -7.59 1.36 7.26
C LEU A 87 -7.57 2.37 6.10
N LEU A 88 -7.49 3.66 6.40
CA LEU A 88 -7.40 4.71 5.40
C LEU A 88 -6.12 4.59 4.56
N ILE A 89 -4.98 4.29 5.19
CA ILE A 89 -3.71 4.05 4.49
C ILE A 89 -3.86 2.90 3.48
N ILE A 90 -4.45 1.77 3.90
CA ILE A 90 -4.67 0.61 3.02
C ILE A 90 -5.56 1.00 1.83
N VAL A 91 -6.63 1.76 2.05
CA VAL A 91 -7.51 2.23 0.98
C VAL A 91 -6.75 3.10 0.00
N ILE A 92 -5.97 4.07 0.49
CA ILE A 92 -5.17 4.97 -0.34
C ILE A 92 -4.19 4.15 -1.20
N GLU A 93 -3.42 3.25 -0.60
CA GLU A 93 -2.45 2.43 -1.33
C GLU A 93 -3.11 1.56 -2.42
N ALA A 94 -4.26 0.96 -2.11
CA ALA A 94 -4.99 0.11 -3.05
C ALA A 94 -5.69 0.89 -4.17
N TRP A 95 -6.01 2.17 -3.95
CA TRP A 95 -6.71 3.01 -4.92
C TRP A 95 -5.79 3.83 -5.80
N MET A 96 -4.54 4.03 -5.35
CA MET A 96 -3.52 4.74 -6.11
C MET A 96 -3.27 4.09 -7.47
N LYS A 97 -3.28 4.93 -8.51
CA LYS A 97 -2.93 4.55 -9.87
C LYS A 97 -1.44 4.22 -9.97
N ILE A 98 -1.08 3.45 -10.99
CA ILE A 98 0.33 3.23 -11.34
C ILE A 98 0.79 4.48 -12.08
N ALA A 99 1.85 5.13 -11.62
CA ALA A 99 2.43 6.29 -12.29
C ALA A 99 3.86 5.97 -12.72
N VAL A 100 4.12 6.11 -14.01
CA VAL A 100 5.44 5.90 -14.62
C VAL A 100 6.13 7.25 -14.74
N TYR A 101 7.38 7.28 -14.31
CA TYR A 101 8.27 8.45 -14.39
C TYR A 101 9.53 8.07 -15.17
N GLU A 102 10.29 9.07 -15.63
CA GLU A 102 11.53 8.87 -16.38
C GLU A 102 12.52 7.91 -15.68
N LYS A 103 12.58 7.93 -14.34
CA LYS A 103 13.56 7.15 -13.57
C LYS A 103 12.97 5.99 -12.77
N GLY A 104 11.66 5.75 -12.84
CA GLY A 104 11.05 4.65 -12.10
C GLY A 104 9.54 4.60 -12.17
N VAL A 105 8.97 3.65 -11.42
CA VAL A 105 7.52 3.47 -11.29
C VAL A 105 7.06 3.68 -9.85
N TYR A 106 5.92 4.34 -9.71
CA TYR A 106 5.23 4.53 -8.43
C TYR A 106 3.94 3.73 -8.39
N HIS A 107 3.82 2.82 -7.42
CA HIS A 107 2.61 2.03 -7.20
C HIS A 107 2.53 1.54 -5.74
N MET A 108 1.31 1.43 -5.18
CA MET A 108 1.05 0.93 -3.81
C MET A 108 1.98 1.53 -2.74
N GLY A 109 2.08 2.86 -2.71
CA GLY A 109 2.88 3.61 -1.73
C GLY A 109 4.39 3.51 -1.94
N LYS A 110 4.85 2.87 -3.03
CA LYS A 110 6.26 2.59 -3.27
C LYS A 110 6.75 3.17 -4.59
N PHE A 111 7.87 3.88 -4.54
CA PHE A 111 8.64 4.26 -5.72
C PHE A 111 9.81 3.30 -5.91
N VAL A 112 9.94 2.75 -7.11
CA VAL A 112 11.02 1.83 -7.48
C VAL A 112 11.74 2.40 -8.69
N TRP A 113 13.05 2.59 -8.57
CA TRP A 113 13.85 3.03 -9.72
C TRP A 113 14.07 1.89 -10.69
N TRP A 114 14.24 2.20 -11.98
CA TRP A 114 14.56 1.20 -12.99
C TRP A 114 15.84 0.42 -12.63
N GLU A 115 16.88 1.12 -12.16
CA GLU A 115 18.16 0.52 -11.74
C GLU A 115 18.03 -0.47 -10.57
N GLU A 116 16.99 -0.31 -9.74
CA GLU A 116 16.69 -1.18 -8.59
C GLU A 116 15.87 -2.41 -9.00
N MET A 117 15.39 -2.49 -10.24
CA MET A 117 14.66 -3.65 -10.73
C MET A 117 15.64 -4.78 -11.04
N LYS A 118 15.38 -5.95 -10.44
CA LYS A 118 16.16 -7.17 -10.67
C LYS A 118 15.61 -7.96 -11.84
N SER A 119 14.30 -8.17 -11.85
CA SER A 119 13.61 -8.94 -12.87
C SER A 119 12.17 -8.49 -13.01
N ILE A 120 11.62 -8.66 -14.21
CA ILE A 120 10.22 -8.39 -14.53
C ILE A 120 9.62 -9.70 -15.05
N LYS A 121 8.57 -10.18 -14.39
CA LYS A 121 7.79 -11.36 -14.79
C LYS A 121 6.42 -10.90 -15.23
N ILE A 122 6.03 -11.29 -16.44
CA ILE A 122 4.76 -10.94 -17.05
C ILE A 122 3.94 -12.22 -17.16
N ASP A 123 2.81 -12.25 -16.48
CA ASP A 123 1.77 -13.28 -16.59
C ASP A 123 0.56 -12.68 -17.34
N GLU A 124 -0.35 -13.53 -17.83
CA GLU A 124 -1.52 -13.12 -18.64
C GLU A 124 -2.35 -11.96 -18.04
N SER A 125 -2.37 -11.80 -16.73
CA SER A 125 -3.12 -10.75 -16.04
C SER A 125 -2.33 -9.95 -15.01
N SER A 126 -1.01 -10.15 -14.92
CA SER A 126 -0.19 -9.46 -13.94
C SER A 126 1.25 -9.20 -14.36
N ILE A 127 1.76 -8.04 -13.95
CA ILE A 127 3.16 -7.66 -14.07
C ILE A 127 3.76 -7.70 -12.67
N ARG A 128 4.86 -8.43 -12.51
CA ARG A 128 5.56 -8.61 -11.24
C ARG A 128 6.99 -8.10 -11.39
N ILE A 129 7.36 -7.11 -10.58
CA ILE A 129 8.70 -6.52 -10.56
C ILE A 129 9.39 -6.96 -9.27
N GLU A 130 10.50 -7.67 -9.39
CA GLU A 130 11.39 -8.02 -8.28
C GLU A 130 12.43 -6.92 -8.10
N ILE A 131 12.69 -6.51 -6.85
CA ILE A 131 13.58 -5.40 -6.51
C ILE A 131 14.89 -5.94 -5.96
N LYS A 132 16.03 -5.43 -6.43
CA LYS A 132 17.38 -5.77 -5.96
C LYS A 132 17.50 -5.52 -4.44
N ASP A 133 18.25 -6.39 -3.79
CA ASP A 133 18.58 -6.30 -2.35
C ASP A 133 17.36 -6.19 -1.41
N SER A 134 16.19 -6.67 -1.84
CA SER A 134 14.97 -6.63 -1.06
C SER A 134 14.40 -8.03 -0.85
N LEU A 135 14.55 -8.57 0.37
CA LEU A 135 14.05 -9.88 0.80
C LEU A 135 12.53 -10.07 0.56
N LEU A 136 11.76 -8.99 0.60
CA LEU A 136 10.30 -8.97 0.39
C LEU A 136 9.87 -7.96 -0.69
N GLY A 137 10.82 -7.38 -1.43
CA GLY A 137 10.56 -6.28 -2.36
C GLY A 137 10.03 -6.77 -3.68
N MET A 138 8.74 -7.04 -3.73
CA MET A 138 8.03 -7.29 -4.97
C MET A 138 6.97 -6.22 -5.18
N LEU A 139 6.84 -5.77 -6.41
CA LEU A 139 5.76 -4.87 -6.82
C LEU A 139 4.90 -5.62 -7.83
N MET A 140 3.66 -5.91 -7.45
CA MET A 140 2.72 -6.68 -8.26
C MET A 140 1.60 -5.79 -8.76
N MET A 141 1.47 -5.69 -10.08
CA MET A 141 0.41 -4.93 -10.75
C MET A 141 -0.53 -5.93 -11.43
N ARG A 142 -1.80 -5.95 -11.06
CA ARG A 142 -2.81 -6.87 -11.65
C ARG A 142 -3.82 -6.13 -12.48
N LYS A 143 -4.29 -6.72 -13.59
CA LYS A 143 -5.38 -6.21 -14.44
C LYS A 143 -5.19 -4.74 -14.84
N VAL A 144 -3.99 -4.41 -15.34
CA VAL A 144 -3.64 -3.05 -15.75
C VAL A 144 -4.32 -2.69 -17.08
N SER A 145 -4.91 -1.50 -17.17
CA SER A 145 -5.40 -0.94 -18.42
C SER A 145 -4.22 -0.61 -19.33
N ARG A 146 -4.27 -0.98 -20.62
CA ARG A 146 -3.15 -0.76 -21.55
C ARG A 146 -1.85 -1.41 -21.05
N ALA A 147 -1.95 -2.68 -20.64
CA ALA A 147 -0.84 -3.43 -20.07
C ALA A 147 0.37 -3.51 -21.02
N SER A 148 0.13 -3.63 -22.34
CA SER A 148 1.18 -3.64 -23.37
C SER A 148 2.00 -2.34 -23.40
N GLU A 149 1.35 -1.18 -23.29
CA GLU A 149 2.03 0.13 -23.21
C GLU A 149 2.88 0.23 -21.95
N LEU A 150 2.36 -0.21 -20.80
CA LEU A 150 3.11 -0.22 -19.55
C LEU A 150 4.33 -1.15 -19.64
N ILE A 151 4.17 -2.36 -20.18
CA ILE A 151 5.27 -3.32 -20.37
C ILE A 151 6.35 -2.69 -21.25
N ARG A 152 5.95 -2.12 -22.38
CA ARG A 152 6.86 -1.44 -23.30
C ARG A 152 7.64 -0.32 -22.62
N LEU A 153 6.96 0.54 -21.85
CA LEU A 153 7.64 1.61 -21.11
C LEU A 153 8.62 1.08 -20.06
N ILE A 154 8.33 -0.04 -19.42
CA ILE A 154 9.24 -0.66 -18.46
C ILE A 154 10.45 -1.23 -19.21
N GLU A 155 10.25 -1.97 -20.30
CA GLU A 155 11.31 -2.58 -21.11
C GLU A 155 12.23 -1.54 -21.77
N GLU A 156 11.70 -0.40 -22.20
CA GLU A 156 12.49 0.69 -22.82
C GLU A 156 13.37 1.44 -21.79
N ASN A 157 13.10 1.31 -20.49
CA ASN A 157 13.76 2.09 -19.43
C ASN A 157 14.55 1.25 -18.40
N THR A 158 14.48 -0.08 -18.46
CA THR A 158 15.19 -1.01 -17.53
C THR A 158 16.37 -1.67 -18.23
#